data_AF-A0AAW1NIQ5-F1
#
_entry.id   AF-A0AAW1NIQ5-F1
#
_cell.length_a   1.000
_cell.length_b   1.000
_cell.length_c   1.000
_cell.angle_alpha   90.00
_cell.angle_beta   90.00
_cell.angle_gamma   90.00
#
_symmetry.space_group_name_H-M   'P 1'
#
loop_
_entity.id
_entity.type
_entity.pdbx_description
1 polymer ?
#
loop_
_entity_poly.entity_id
_entity_poly.type
_entity_poly.pdbx_seq_one_letter_code
_entity_poly.pdbx_strand_id
1 'polypeptide(L)'
;MSTAFHPATDGQTERTIQTLEDMLRACVMEFGGSWEERLDLIEFSYNNSYHASIGMAPYEALYGRKCRSPICWDNSTETMIVGPQMVQDMVEQVRVIRQKMRAAQDRQKSYADLHRRDIEFEVGDKVLLKVSPMRGVMRFGKRGKLSQKFIGPYEILERIGEVAYRLALPPALEKVHNVFHVSQLRKYLSDPTHVLEAESIQLDDSMTYEEVSREILDRKVRKTRKGETVLVKVLWSNHNIEEATWETEKAMKEMYPHLFLQGMFLGFEGVTFS
;
A
#
# COMPACT_ATOMS: atom_id res chain seq x y z
N MET A 1 5.81 -4.61 -18.92
CA MET A 1 6.84 -4.21 -17.95
C MET A 1 6.13 -3.51 -16.80
N SER A 2 6.31 -3.96 -15.56
CA SER A 2 5.71 -3.32 -14.38
C SER A 2 6.62 -2.17 -13.93
N THR A 3 6.06 -0.98 -13.68
CA THR A 3 6.80 0.13 -13.08
C THR A 3 6.95 -0.09 -11.57
N ALA A 4 8.08 0.30 -11.00
CA ALA A 4 8.33 0.20 -9.56
C ALA A 4 7.18 0.83 -8.74
N PHE A 5 6.74 0.15 -7.68
CA PHE A 5 5.67 0.59 -6.76
C PHE A 5 4.30 0.84 -7.42
N HIS A 6 3.96 0.10 -8.48
CA HIS A 6 2.62 0.09 -9.07
C HIS A 6 1.97 -1.31 -9.05
N PRO A 7 1.48 -1.78 -7.88
CA PRO A 7 0.87 -3.10 -7.72
C PRO A 7 -0.35 -3.32 -8.63
N ALA A 8 -1.08 -2.24 -8.93
CA ALA A 8 -2.27 -2.26 -9.77
C ALA A 8 -2.03 -2.75 -11.22
N THR A 9 -0.79 -2.94 -11.64
CA THR A 9 -0.45 -3.57 -12.94
C THR A 9 -0.75 -5.08 -12.95
N ASP A 10 -0.84 -5.73 -11.78
CA ASP A 10 -1.20 -7.15 -11.62
C ASP A 10 -2.50 -7.36 -10.82
N GLY A 11 -3.49 -6.49 -11.03
CA GLY A 11 -4.72 -6.47 -10.21
C GLY A 11 -5.59 -7.75 -10.28
N GLN A 12 -5.39 -8.63 -11.27
CA GLN A 12 -6.11 -9.91 -11.35
C GLN A 12 -5.62 -10.92 -10.31
N THR A 13 -4.30 -11.03 -10.12
CA THR A 13 -3.72 -11.91 -9.10
C THR A 13 -3.99 -11.32 -7.72
N GLU A 14 -3.84 -10.01 -7.53
CA GLU A 14 -4.10 -9.34 -6.24
C GLU A 14 -5.53 -9.57 -5.75
N ARG A 15 -6.53 -9.49 -6.64
CA ARG A 15 -7.94 -9.72 -6.24
C ARG A 15 -8.22 -11.18 -5.90
N THR A 16 -7.57 -12.10 -6.59
CA THR A 16 -7.62 -13.54 -6.28
C THR A 16 -6.99 -13.80 -4.92
N ILE A 17 -5.79 -13.27 -4.68
CA ILE A 17 -5.08 -13.35 -3.40
C ILE A 17 -5.93 -12.79 -2.27
N GLN A 18 -6.51 -11.60 -2.44
CA GLN A 18 -7.38 -10.99 -1.43
C GLN A 18 -8.56 -11.89 -1.06
N THR A 19 -9.20 -12.51 -2.06
CA THR A 19 -10.33 -13.42 -1.81
C THR A 19 -9.88 -14.65 -1.02
N LEU A 20 -8.74 -15.23 -1.38
CA LEU A 20 -8.15 -16.36 -0.66
C LEU A 20 -7.72 -15.98 0.76
N GLU A 21 -7.14 -14.81 0.96
CA GLU A 21 -6.79 -14.27 2.27
C GLU A 21 -8.03 -14.08 3.17
N ASP A 22 -9.14 -13.60 2.61
CA ASP A 22 -10.39 -13.43 3.36
C ASP A 22 -11.01 -14.77 3.74
N MET A 23 -10.97 -15.77 2.85
CA MET A 23 -11.38 -17.16 3.16
C MET A 23 -10.50 -17.77 4.26
N LEU A 24 -9.18 -17.61 4.14
CA LEU A 24 -8.22 -18.05 5.16
C LEU A 24 -8.49 -17.39 6.51
N ARG A 25 -8.75 -16.08 6.52
CA ARG A 25 -9.05 -15.34 7.76
C ARG A 25 -10.32 -15.88 8.42
N ALA A 26 -11.36 -16.17 7.65
CA ALA A 26 -12.59 -16.77 8.17
C ALA A 26 -12.33 -18.17 8.75
N CYS A 27 -11.57 -19.01 8.05
CA CYS A 27 -11.22 -20.35 8.54
C CYS A 27 -10.42 -20.31 9.84
N VAL A 28 -9.43 -19.43 9.95
CA VAL A 28 -8.61 -19.28 11.17
C VAL A 28 -9.44 -18.77 12.35
N MET A 29 -10.37 -17.84 12.10
CA MET A 29 -11.27 -17.33 13.15
C MET A 29 -12.22 -18.39 13.68
N GLU A 30 -12.76 -19.25 12.82
CA GLU A 30 -13.76 -20.25 13.20
C GLU A 30 -13.14 -21.52 13.81
N PHE A 31 -12.04 -22.02 13.24
CA PHE A 31 -11.50 -23.35 13.55
C PHE A 31 -10.24 -23.35 14.42
N GLY A 32 -9.69 -22.17 14.75
CA GLY A 32 -8.42 -22.06 15.49
C GLY A 32 -7.22 -22.48 14.64
N GLY A 33 -6.02 -22.08 15.06
CA GLY A 33 -4.78 -22.25 14.28
C GLY A 33 -4.57 -23.67 13.76
N SER A 34 -4.48 -23.78 12.43
CA SER A 34 -3.94 -24.86 11.57
C SER A 34 -4.44 -24.59 10.13
N TRP A 35 -4.11 -23.40 9.60
CA TRP A 35 -4.61 -22.97 8.28
C TRP A 35 -4.11 -23.88 7.16
N GLU A 36 -2.93 -24.48 7.33
CA GLU A 36 -2.31 -25.42 6.39
C GLU A 36 -3.18 -26.66 6.15
N GLU A 37 -3.80 -27.21 7.21
CA GLU A 37 -4.71 -28.38 7.13
C GLU A 37 -6.06 -28.04 6.46
N ARG A 38 -6.34 -26.75 6.24
CA ARG A 38 -7.60 -26.25 5.68
C ARG A 38 -7.45 -25.72 4.26
N LEU A 39 -6.23 -25.70 3.72
CA LEU A 39 -5.98 -25.22 2.36
C LEU A 39 -6.80 -25.98 1.33
N ASP A 40 -6.88 -27.31 1.44
CA ASP A 40 -7.65 -28.15 0.52
C ASP A 40 -9.13 -27.78 0.50
N LEU A 41 -9.71 -27.47 1.67
CA LEU A 41 -11.10 -27.06 1.80
C LEU A 41 -11.35 -25.66 1.23
N ILE A 42 -10.38 -24.76 1.38
CA ILE A 42 -10.44 -23.40 0.83
C ILE A 42 -10.33 -23.45 -0.69
N GLU A 43 -9.37 -24.19 -1.23
CA GLU A 43 -9.22 -24.41 -2.66
C GLU A 43 -10.50 -25.02 -3.25
N PHE A 44 -11.01 -26.08 -2.61
CA PHE A 44 -12.26 -26.72 -3.02
C PHE A 44 -13.42 -25.72 -3.02
N SER A 45 -13.55 -24.91 -1.96
CA SER A 45 -14.62 -23.93 -1.83
C SER A 45 -14.49 -22.81 -2.86
N TYR A 46 -13.28 -22.32 -3.13
CA TYR A 46 -13.02 -21.28 -4.12
C TYR A 46 -13.33 -21.79 -5.53
N ASN A 47 -12.81 -22.96 -5.90
CA ASN A 47 -13.01 -23.55 -7.22
C ASN A 47 -14.48 -23.92 -7.51
N ASN A 48 -15.30 -24.16 -6.47
CA ASN A 48 -16.72 -24.47 -6.61
C ASN A 48 -17.65 -23.28 -6.35
N SER A 49 -17.11 -22.12 -5.96
CA SER A 49 -17.90 -20.92 -5.77
C SER A 49 -18.19 -20.24 -7.10
N TYR A 50 -19.36 -19.61 -7.20
CA TYR A 50 -19.76 -18.87 -8.39
C TYR A 50 -18.90 -17.61 -8.59
N HIS A 51 -18.26 -17.49 -9.76
CA HIS A 51 -17.50 -16.30 -10.12
C HIS A 51 -18.28 -15.43 -11.09
N ALA A 52 -18.65 -14.21 -10.70
CA ALA A 52 -19.43 -13.29 -11.54
C ALA A 52 -18.74 -12.92 -12.87
N SER A 53 -17.40 -12.93 -12.92
CA SER A 53 -16.62 -12.63 -14.13
C SER A 53 -16.75 -13.72 -15.21
N ILE A 54 -16.87 -14.98 -14.80
CA ILE A 54 -16.99 -16.16 -15.68
C ILE A 54 -18.47 -16.60 -15.78
N GLY A 55 -19.29 -16.19 -14.82
CA GLY A 55 -20.71 -16.49 -14.71
C GLY A 55 -21.01 -17.97 -14.41
N MET A 56 -20.05 -18.67 -13.79
CA MET A 56 -20.12 -20.07 -13.32
C MET A 56 -18.95 -20.32 -12.33
N ALA A 57 -18.84 -21.52 -11.77
CA ALA A 57 -17.70 -21.87 -10.93
C ALA A 57 -16.43 -22.17 -11.75
N PRO A 58 -15.20 -21.86 -11.27
CA PRO A 58 -13.95 -22.25 -11.95
C PRO A 58 -13.86 -23.74 -12.27
N TYR A 59 -14.35 -24.61 -11.39
CA TYR A 59 -14.44 -26.05 -11.63
C TYR A 59 -15.35 -26.37 -12.83
N GLU A 60 -16.54 -25.76 -12.88
CA GLU A 60 -17.47 -25.92 -14.00
C GLU A 60 -16.87 -25.44 -15.31
N ALA A 61 -16.12 -24.33 -15.27
CA ALA A 61 -15.41 -23.80 -16.43
C ALA A 61 -14.30 -24.73 -16.95
N LEU A 62 -13.60 -25.41 -16.04
CA LEU A 62 -12.50 -26.32 -16.38
C LEU A 62 -12.99 -27.69 -16.87
N TYR A 63 -14.00 -28.25 -16.20
CA TYR A 63 -14.46 -29.61 -16.45
C TYR A 63 -15.78 -29.70 -17.23
N GLY A 64 -16.41 -28.56 -17.54
CA GLY A 64 -17.68 -28.49 -18.26
C GLY A 64 -18.90 -28.98 -17.46
N ARG A 65 -18.73 -29.29 -16.16
CA ARG A 65 -19.77 -29.85 -15.29
C ARG A 65 -19.61 -29.40 -13.85
N LYS A 66 -20.69 -29.48 -13.07
CA LYS A 66 -20.65 -29.20 -11.63
C LYS A 66 -19.81 -30.23 -10.88
N CYS A 67 -19.07 -29.79 -9.86
CA CYS A 67 -18.35 -30.72 -9.00
C CYS A 67 -19.34 -31.60 -8.24
N ARG A 68 -19.13 -32.92 -8.30
CA ARG A 68 -19.87 -33.88 -7.48
C ARG A 68 -19.17 -33.98 -6.14
N SER A 69 -19.82 -33.49 -5.08
CA SER A 69 -19.31 -33.59 -3.72
C SER A 69 -20.35 -34.28 -2.83
N PRO A 70 -19.94 -34.94 -1.75
CA PRO A 70 -20.88 -35.54 -0.79
C PRO A 70 -21.87 -34.51 -0.20
N ILE A 71 -21.50 -33.22 -0.21
CA ILE A 71 -22.31 -32.10 0.30
C ILE A 71 -23.27 -31.57 -0.79
N CYS A 72 -22.90 -31.67 -2.07
CA CYS A 72 -23.74 -31.32 -3.22
C CYS A 72 -24.09 -32.59 -4.01
N TRP A 73 -24.97 -33.40 -3.42
CA TRP A 73 -25.61 -34.52 -4.11
C TRP A 73 -26.69 -33.98 -5.05
N ASP A 74 -26.28 -33.33 -6.13
CA ASP A 74 -27.21 -33.03 -7.21
C ASP A 74 -27.60 -34.37 -7.85
N ASN A 75 -28.92 -34.64 -7.97
CA ASN A 75 -29.50 -35.83 -8.61
C ASN A 75 -29.30 -35.79 -10.13
N SER A 76 -28.12 -35.36 -10.58
CA SER A 76 -27.74 -35.34 -11.98
C SER A 76 -27.59 -36.78 -12.46
N THR A 77 -28.69 -37.31 -12.98
CA THR A 77 -28.75 -38.33 -14.03
C THR A 77 -28.12 -37.80 -15.33
N GLU A 78 -27.07 -36.98 -15.24
CA GLU A 78 -26.23 -36.63 -16.37
C GLU A 78 -25.42 -37.88 -16.70
N THR A 79 -25.96 -38.62 -17.65
CA THR A 79 -25.21 -39.59 -18.45
C THR A 79 -23.95 -38.90 -18.93
N MET A 80 -22.79 -39.42 -18.53
CA MET A 80 -21.51 -38.92 -19.01
C MET A 80 -21.52 -39.09 -20.53
N ILE A 81 -21.66 -37.99 -21.29
CA ILE A 81 -21.56 -38.03 -22.74
C ILE A 81 -20.07 -38.27 -23.06
N VAL A 82 -19.70 -39.53 -23.23
CA VAL A 82 -18.34 -39.91 -23.64
C VAL A 82 -18.31 -39.90 -25.16
N GLY A 83 -17.72 -38.88 -25.78
CA GLY A 83 -17.60 -38.81 -27.24
C GLY A 83 -17.30 -37.41 -27.84
N PRO A 84 -17.37 -37.26 -29.17
CA PRO A 84 -17.07 -36.00 -29.88
C PRO A 84 -17.94 -34.81 -29.46
N GLN A 85 -19.16 -35.08 -28.97
CA GLN A 85 -20.08 -34.06 -28.44
C GLN A 85 -19.49 -33.35 -27.22
N MET A 86 -18.79 -34.06 -26.33
CA MET A 86 -18.12 -33.46 -25.16
C MET A 86 -17.05 -32.44 -25.58
N VAL A 87 -16.30 -32.73 -26.66
CA VAL A 87 -15.29 -31.81 -27.18
C VAL A 87 -15.96 -30.57 -27.79
N GLN A 88 -17.07 -30.73 -28.51
CA GLN A 88 -17.83 -29.61 -29.06
C GLN A 88 -18.42 -28.73 -27.96
N ASP A 89 -19.01 -29.34 -26.92
CA ASP A 89 -19.55 -28.63 -25.76
C ASP A 89 -18.44 -27.88 -25.01
N MET A 90 -17.28 -28.50 -24.79
CA MET A 90 -16.13 -27.82 -24.19
C MET A 90 -15.64 -26.63 -25.03
N VAL A 91 -15.57 -26.77 -26.35
CA VAL A 91 -15.16 -25.67 -27.24
C VAL A 91 -16.14 -24.50 -27.14
N GLU A 92 -17.46 -24.77 -27.08
CA GLU A 92 -18.46 -23.71 -26.93
C GLU A 92 -18.42 -23.08 -25.53
N GLN A 93 -18.23 -23.87 -24.47
CA GLN A 93 -18.04 -23.35 -23.12
C GLN A 93 -16.82 -22.45 -23.03
N VAL A 94 -15.67 -22.86 -23.59
CA VAL A 94 -14.45 -22.03 -23.64
C VAL A 94 -14.71 -20.71 -24.40
N ARG A 95 -15.51 -20.74 -25.46
CA ARG A 95 -15.91 -19.53 -26.20
C ARG A 95 -16.74 -18.60 -25.32
N VAL A 96 -17.74 -19.11 -24.62
CA VAL A 96 -18.59 -18.34 -23.70
C VAL A 96 -17.76 -17.75 -22.56
N ILE A 97 -16.88 -18.55 -21.96
CA ILE A 97 -15.97 -18.12 -20.88
C ILE A 97 -15.08 -16.97 -21.36
N ARG A 98 -14.47 -17.09 -22.55
CA ARG A 98 -13.65 -16.01 -23.14
C ARG A 98 -14.45 -14.73 -23.38
N GLN A 99 -15.68 -14.84 -23.87
CA GLN A 99 -16.56 -13.68 -24.06
C GLN A 99 -16.94 -13.01 -22.74
N LYS A 100 -17.32 -13.79 -21.72
CA LYS A 100 -17.67 -13.28 -20.39
C LYS A 100 -16.46 -12.63 -19.70
N MET A 101 -15.29 -13.26 -19.78
CA MET A 101 -14.03 -12.68 -19.27
C MET A 101 -13.71 -11.35 -19.94
N ARG A 102 -13.82 -11.26 -21.27
CA ARG A 102 -13.63 -10.00 -22.00
C ARG A 102 -14.63 -8.93 -21.54
N ALA A 103 -15.92 -9.26 -21.48
CA ALA A 103 -16.94 -8.32 -21.01
C ALA A 103 -16.72 -7.88 -19.55
N ALA A 104 -16.23 -8.76 -18.68
CA ALA A 104 -15.87 -8.41 -17.31
C ALA A 104 -14.65 -7.47 -17.26
N GLN A 105 -13.62 -7.74 -18.06
CA GLN A 105 -12.45 -6.86 -18.20
C GLN A 105 -12.85 -5.47 -18.75
N ASP A 106 -13.70 -5.42 -19.78
CA ASP A 106 -14.18 -4.17 -20.36
C ASP A 106 -14.99 -3.35 -19.34
N ARG A 107 -15.86 -4.00 -18.54
CA ARG A 107 -16.57 -3.35 -17.44
C ARG A 107 -15.63 -2.81 -16.38
N GLN A 108 -14.67 -3.62 -15.92
CA GLN A 108 -13.68 -3.19 -14.93
C GLN A 108 -12.87 -2.00 -15.43
N LYS A 109 -12.43 -2.04 -16.69
CA LYS A 109 -11.75 -0.94 -17.36
C LYS A 109 -12.63 0.32 -17.37
N SER A 110 -13.88 0.20 -17.82
CA SER A 110 -14.81 1.35 -17.87
C SER A 110 -15.04 2.00 -16.50
N TYR A 111 -15.14 1.20 -15.43
CA TYR A 111 -15.32 1.72 -14.07
C TYR A 111 -14.04 2.37 -13.51
N ALA A 112 -12.88 1.79 -13.81
CA ALA A 112 -11.59 2.36 -13.43
C ALA A 112 -11.33 3.68 -14.16
N ASP A 113 -11.57 3.71 -15.47
CA ASP A 113 -11.37 4.88 -16.32
C ASP A 113 -12.30 6.04 -15.92
N LEU A 114 -13.55 5.76 -15.49
CA LEU A 114 -14.50 6.79 -15.03
C LEU A 114 -13.97 7.65 -13.87
N HIS A 115 -13.10 7.09 -13.03
CA HIS A 115 -12.55 7.77 -11.85
C HIS A 115 -11.12 8.27 -12.07
N ARG A 116 -10.51 7.97 -13.22
CA ARG A 116 -9.18 8.47 -13.57
C ARG A 116 -9.30 9.90 -14.07
N ARG A 117 -8.42 10.76 -13.57
CA ARG A 117 -8.18 12.08 -14.14
C ARG A 117 -6.89 11.97 -14.93
N ASP A 118 -6.93 12.34 -16.19
CA ASP A 118 -5.73 12.44 -17.01
C ASP A 118 -4.95 13.65 -16.51
N ILE A 119 -3.99 13.39 -15.63
CA ILE A 119 -3.02 14.38 -15.18
C ILE A 119 -1.83 14.22 -16.09
N GLU A 120 -1.66 15.16 -17.02
CA GLU A 120 -0.49 15.23 -17.87
C GLU A 120 0.45 16.33 -17.37
N PHE A 121 1.74 16.10 -17.57
CA PHE A 121 2.79 17.05 -17.24
C PHE A 121 3.66 17.31 -18.46
N GLU A 122 4.18 18.52 -18.58
CA GLU A 122 5.10 18.89 -19.64
C GLU A 122 6.56 18.84 -19.15
N VAL A 123 7.51 18.74 -20.09
CA VAL A 123 8.93 18.86 -19.76
C VAL A 123 9.20 20.28 -19.25
N GLY A 124 9.89 20.40 -18.11
CA GLY A 124 10.09 21.66 -17.40
C GLY A 124 9.05 21.97 -16.32
N ASP A 125 7.93 21.23 -16.25
CA ASP A 125 7.01 21.35 -15.12
C ASP A 125 7.72 20.91 -13.82
N LYS A 126 7.43 21.62 -12.73
CA LYS A 126 7.83 21.22 -11.39
C LYS A 126 6.77 20.33 -10.77
N VAL A 127 7.19 19.20 -10.19
CA VAL A 127 6.30 18.24 -9.54
C VAL A 127 6.82 17.82 -8.18
N LEU A 128 5.90 17.57 -7.26
CA LEU A 128 6.19 16.96 -5.98
C LEU A 128 6.20 15.44 -6.12
N LEU A 129 7.24 14.79 -5.60
CA LEU A 129 7.35 13.34 -5.59
C LEU A 129 6.76 12.75 -4.31
N LYS A 130 5.85 11.79 -4.44
CA LYS A 130 5.23 11.09 -3.32
C LYS A 130 6.24 10.16 -2.64
N VAL A 131 6.39 10.29 -1.34
CA VAL A 131 7.19 9.41 -0.49
C VAL A 131 6.32 8.73 0.56
N SER A 132 6.74 7.55 1.00
CA SER A 132 6.10 6.86 2.13
C SER A 132 7.10 6.76 3.27
N PRO A 133 6.78 7.22 4.49
CA PRO A 133 7.59 6.89 5.64
C PRO A 133 7.62 5.36 5.80
N MET A 134 8.78 4.81 6.17
CA MET A 134 8.92 3.36 6.39
C MET A 134 7.79 2.80 7.29
N ARG A 135 7.31 1.60 6.96
CA ARG A 135 6.57 0.75 7.90
C ARG A 135 7.57 0.28 8.97
N GLY A 136 7.68 0.99 10.08
CA GLY A 136 8.51 0.54 11.20
C GLY A 136 8.81 1.60 12.24
N VAL A 137 8.85 2.88 11.86
CA VAL A 137 9.00 3.95 12.86
C VAL A 137 7.64 4.13 13.54
N MET A 138 7.53 3.59 14.76
CA MET A 138 6.42 3.80 15.69
C MET A 138 6.29 5.30 16.01
N ARG A 139 5.69 6.08 15.10
CA ARG A 139 5.04 7.34 15.48
C ARG A 139 3.66 7.00 16.03
N PHE A 140 3.43 7.35 17.30
CA PHE A 140 2.11 7.40 17.94
C PHE A 140 1.28 6.12 18.09
N GLY A 141 1.78 4.91 17.82
CA GLY A 141 0.91 3.71 17.79
C GLY A 141 -0.33 3.86 16.88
N LYS A 142 -0.34 4.89 16.01
CA LYS A 142 -1.40 5.31 15.10
C LYS A 142 -0.70 6.02 13.93
N ARG A 143 -0.85 5.43 12.73
CA ARG A 143 -0.28 5.90 11.44
C ARG A 143 -0.15 7.42 11.34
N GLY A 144 1.03 7.88 10.93
CA GLY A 144 1.42 9.28 10.71
C GLY A 144 0.37 10.10 9.97
N LYS A 145 -0.45 10.84 10.74
CA LYS A 145 -1.49 11.72 10.20
C LYS A 145 -0.90 13.04 9.66
N LEU A 146 0.38 13.32 9.94
CA LEU A 146 1.10 14.56 9.62
C LEU A 146 2.51 14.36 9.02
N SER A 147 2.88 13.14 8.62
CA SER A 147 4.18 12.94 7.94
C SER A 147 4.16 13.60 6.55
N GLN A 148 5.28 14.18 6.14
CA GLN A 148 5.43 14.73 4.79
C GLN A 148 5.27 13.60 3.77
N LYS A 149 4.22 13.69 2.94
CA LYS A 149 3.90 12.68 1.92
C LYS A 149 4.53 12.97 0.57
N PHE A 150 5.10 14.16 0.42
CA PHE A 150 5.58 14.69 -0.83
C PHE A 150 6.84 15.51 -0.59
N ILE A 151 7.91 15.22 -1.33
CA ILE A 151 9.20 15.91 -1.22
C ILE A 151 9.52 16.65 -2.49
N GLY A 152 10.17 17.81 -2.31
CA GLY A 152 10.74 18.66 -3.35
C GLY A 152 9.77 19.09 -4.44
N PRO A 153 10.01 20.21 -5.13
CA PRO A 153 9.59 20.30 -6.51
C PRO A 153 10.78 19.91 -7.38
N TYR A 154 10.66 18.75 -8.03
CA TYR A 154 11.62 18.30 -9.02
C TYR A 154 11.13 18.66 -10.41
N GLU A 155 12.06 19.04 -11.27
CA GLU A 155 11.77 19.33 -12.66
C GLU A 155 11.62 18.04 -13.47
N ILE A 156 10.64 17.99 -14.36
CA ILE A 156 10.49 16.90 -15.31
C ILE A 156 11.48 17.11 -16.45
N LEU A 157 12.41 16.16 -16.59
CA LEU A 157 13.42 16.15 -17.66
C LEU A 157 12.88 15.58 -18.96
N GLU A 158 12.08 14.52 -18.88
CA GLU A 158 11.64 13.76 -20.05
C GLU A 158 10.34 12.99 -19.75
N ARG A 159 9.46 12.87 -20.75
CA ARG A 159 8.30 11.96 -20.72
C ARG A 159 8.72 10.64 -21.40
N ILE A 160 8.86 9.57 -20.60
CA ILE A 160 9.32 8.25 -21.08
C ILE A 160 8.15 7.44 -21.69
N GLY A 161 6.92 7.73 -21.28
CA GLY A 161 5.71 7.14 -21.85
C GLY A 161 4.46 7.92 -21.49
N GLU A 162 3.28 7.37 -21.78
CA GLU A 162 2.01 8.04 -21.49
C GLU A 162 1.85 8.37 -19.99
N VAL A 163 2.34 7.48 -19.12
CA VAL A 163 2.13 7.53 -17.67
C VAL A 163 3.42 7.60 -16.84
N ALA A 164 4.59 7.76 -17.47
CA ALA A 164 5.88 7.71 -16.78
C ALA A 164 6.78 8.90 -17.16
N TYR A 165 7.35 9.54 -16.15
CA TYR A 165 8.17 10.76 -16.29
C TYR A 165 9.52 10.60 -15.59
N ARG A 166 10.57 11.17 -16.18
CA ARG A 166 11.90 11.27 -15.59
C ARG A 166 12.04 12.59 -14.84
N LEU A 167 12.49 12.54 -13.59
CA LEU A 167 12.71 13.72 -12.75
C LEU A 167 14.19 14.07 -12.60
N ALA A 168 14.47 15.36 -12.44
CA ALA A 168 15.76 15.88 -12.01
C ALA A 168 15.92 15.71 -10.49
N LEU A 169 16.36 14.52 -10.07
CA LEU A 169 16.63 14.24 -8.66
C LEU A 169 17.99 14.82 -8.24
N PRO A 170 18.11 15.35 -7.00
CA PRO A 170 19.38 15.81 -6.45
C PRO A 170 20.33 14.63 -6.22
N PRO A 171 21.66 14.87 -6.17
CA PRO A 171 22.66 13.82 -5.94
C PRO A 171 22.44 13.01 -4.65
N ALA A 172 21.80 13.61 -3.64
CA ALA A 172 21.42 12.92 -2.40
C ALA A 172 20.44 11.74 -2.63
N LEU A 173 19.72 11.74 -3.75
CA LEU A 173 18.73 10.73 -4.14
C LEU A 173 19.19 9.89 -5.35
N GLU A 174 20.48 9.88 -5.68
CA GLU A 174 21.02 9.17 -6.86
C GLU A 174 20.73 7.65 -6.85
N LYS A 175 20.57 7.05 -5.68
CA LYS A 175 20.19 5.63 -5.53
C LYS A 175 18.75 5.34 -5.98
N VAL A 176 17.87 6.34 -5.95
CA VAL A 176 16.48 6.18 -6.34
C VAL A 176 16.36 6.25 -7.86
N HIS A 177 15.66 5.29 -8.46
CA HIS A 177 15.34 5.36 -9.89
C HIS A 177 14.58 6.65 -10.22
N ASN A 178 15.13 7.44 -11.14
CA ASN A 178 14.60 8.76 -11.49
C ASN A 178 13.36 8.72 -12.40
N VAL A 179 12.75 7.55 -12.62
CA VAL A 179 11.58 7.35 -13.48
C VAL A 179 10.38 6.95 -12.63
N PHE A 180 9.35 7.77 -12.67
CA PHE A 180 8.19 7.64 -11.78
C PHE A 180 6.88 7.57 -12.58
N HIS A 181 5.94 6.79 -12.07
CA HIS A 181 4.58 6.77 -12.61
C HIS A 181 3.83 8.04 -12.21
N VAL A 182 2.95 8.54 -13.08
CA VAL A 182 2.16 9.78 -12.92
C VAL A 182 1.41 9.85 -11.58
N SER A 183 0.97 8.70 -11.04
CA SER A 183 0.26 8.60 -9.76
C SER A 183 1.13 8.90 -8.53
N GLN A 184 2.45 8.90 -8.68
CA GLN A 184 3.41 9.28 -7.65
C GLN A 184 3.77 10.78 -7.72
N LEU A 185 3.28 11.50 -8.73
CA LEU A 185 3.61 12.90 -8.96
C LEU A 185 2.42 13.79 -8.67
N ARG A 186 2.69 15.01 -8.21
CA ARG A 186 1.69 16.05 -8.02
C ARG A 186 2.19 17.36 -8.60
N LYS A 187 1.37 18.06 -9.39
CA LYS A 187 1.74 19.36 -9.97
C LYS A 187 2.11 20.34 -8.85
N TYR A 188 3.28 20.93 -8.94
CA TYR A 188 3.69 22.02 -8.08
C TYR A 188 3.33 23.34 -8.74
N LEU A 189 2.53 24.17 -8.05
CA LEU A 189 2.22 25.52 -8.49
C LEU A 189 3.27 26.44 -7.87
N SER A 190 4.18 26.97 -8.71
CA SER A 190 5.25 27.83 -8.24
C SER A 190 4.67 29.14 -7.71
N ASP A 191 4.80 29.38 -6.41
CA ASP A 191 4.58 30.71 -5.83
C ASP A 191 5.94 31.43 -5.80
N PRO A 192 6.08 32.62 -6.42
CA PRO A 192 7.33 33.37 -6.43
C PRO A 192 7.84 33.77 -5.04
N THR A 193 7.01 33.67 -3.99
CA THR A 193 7.40 33.92 -2.59
C THR A 193 7.94 32.68 -1.88
N HIS A 194 7.83 31.50 -2.48
CA HIS A 194 8.18 30.23 -1.84
C HIS A 194 9.65 29.88 -2.09
N VAL A 195 10.50 30.14 -1.10
CA VAL A 195 11.90 29.71 -1.10
C VAL A 195 11.95 28.21 -0.83
N LEU A 196 12.42 27.46 -1.82
CA LEU A 196 12.57 26.01 -1.73
C LEU A 196 13.92 25.68 -1.12
N GLU A 197 13.93 25.40 0.18
CA GLU A 197 15.07 24.73 0.80
C GLU A 197 15.07 23.28 0.33
N ALA A 198 16.18 22.84 -0.29
CA ALA A 198 16.34 21.45 -0.67
C ALA A 198 16.50 20.60 0.60
N GLU A 199 15.41 20.03 1.08
CA GLU A 199 15.43 19.07 2.18
C GLU A 199 16.28 17.86 1.78
N SER A 200 17.42 17.67 2.43
CA SER A 200 18.30 16.53 2.20
C SER A 200 17.75 15.28 2.90
N ILE A 201 16.60 14.79 2.47
CA ILE A 201 16.05 13.52 2.94
C ILE A 201 16.81 12.40 2.24
N GLN A 202 17.48 11.53 3.00
CA GLN A 202 18.04 10.29 2.44
C GLN A 202 16.92 9.27 2.27
N LEU A 203 16.51 9.02 1.02
CA LEU A 203 15.61 7.93 0.67
C LEU A 203 16.38 6.66 0.34
N ASP A 204 15.79 5.52 0.67
CA ASP A 204 16.21 4.21 0.20
C ASP A 204 15.63 3.88 -1.19
N ASP A 205 16.05 2.74 -1.74
CA ASP A 205 15.60 2.22 -3.04
C ASP A 205 14.07 2.01 -3.12
N SER A 206 13.39 2.01 -1.97
CA SER A 206 11.94 1.85 -1.85
C SER A 206 11.12 3.14 -1.76
N MET A 207 11.76 4.30 -1.97
CA MET A 207 11.16 5.63 -1.75
C MET A 207 10.67 5.82 -0.32
N THR A 208 11.34 5.16 0.64
CA THR A 208 11.11 5.33 2.06
C THR A 208 12.35 5.93 2.72
N TYR A 209 12.16 6.64 3.82
CA TYR A 209 13.27 7.14 4.64
C TYR A 209 13.08 6.67 6.07
N GLU A 210 14.20 6.44 6.76
CA GLU A 210 14.20 6.18 8.19
C GLU A 210 14.18 7.51 8.96
N GLU A 211 13.22 7.63 9.87
CA GLU A 211 13.20 8.72 10.84
C GLU A 211 13.92 8.30 12.11
N VAL A 212 15.13 8.83 12.28
CA VAL A 212 15.92 8.62 13.48
C VAL A 212 15.65 9.77 14.43
N SER A 213 15.39 9.45 15.70
CA SER A 213 15.25 10.49 16.72
C SER A 213 16.62 11.14 16.98
N ARG A 214 16.69 12.46 16.86
CA ARG A 214 17.94 13.24 16.91
C ARG A 214 18.22 13.74 18.32
N GLU A 215 17.22 14.29 18.98
CA GLU A 215 17.37 14.92 20.30
C GLU A 215 16.03 14.97 21.06
N ILE A 216 16.11 14.97 22.39
CA ILE A 216 14.97 15.26 23.27
C ILE A 216 15.02 16.73 23.65
N LEU A 217 14.05 17.50 23.16
CA LEU A 217 13.99 18.96 23.33
C LEU A 217 13.33 19.38 24.65
N ASP A 218 12.39 18.59 25.15
CA ASP A 218 11.58 18.98 26.32
C ASP A 218 10.98 17.75 27.02
N ARG A 219 10.55 17.90 28.27
CA ARG A 219 9.95 16.85 29.08
C ARG A 219 8.77 17.41 29.87
N LYS A 220 7.61 16.76 29.76
CA LYS A 220 6.42 17.13 30.53
C LYS A 220 5.73 15.93 31.16
N VAL A 221 5.16 16.15 32.34
CA VAL A 221 4.35 15.15 33.04
C VAL A 221 2.88 15.46 32.80
N ARG A 222 2.16 14.53 32.17
CA ARG A 222 0.71 14.64 31.98
C ARG A 222 0.00 13.83 33.06
N LYS A 223 -0.70 14.53 33.96
CA LYS A 223 -1.57 13.89 34.95
C LYS A 223 -2.91 13.53 34.31
N THR A 224 -3.33 12.29 34.47
CA THR A 224 -4.65 11.80 34.04
C THR A 224 -5.38 11.17 35.22
N ARG A 225 -6.70 10.95 35.11
CA ARG A 225 -7.50 10.32 36.18
C ARG A 225 -7.01 8.93 36.61
N LYS A 226 -6.23 8.24 35.76
CA LYS A 226 -5.69 6.89 36.02
C LYS A 226 -4.20 6.86 36.39
N GLY A 227 -3.54 8.02 36.50
CA GLY A 227 -2.12 8.12 36.87
C GLY A 227 -1.36 9.22 36.12
N GLU A 228 -0.04 9.26 36.35
CA GLU A 228 0.88 10.20 35.71
C GLU A 228 1.60 9.53 34.53
N THR A 229 1.67 10.21 33.40
CA THR A 229 2.40 9.74 32.21
C THR A 229 3.44 10.77 31.82
N VAL A 230 4.70 10.35 31.71
CA VAL A 230 5.79 11.23 31.30
C VAL A 230 5.94 11.21 29.79
N LEU A 231 5.98 12.40 29.20
CA LEU A 231 6.14 12.64 27.77
C LEU A 231 7.44 13.41 27.53
N VAL A 232 8.14 13.06 26.46
CA VAL A 232 9.34 13.74 25.96
C VAL A 232 9.05 14.32 24.58
N LYS A 233 9.52 15.55 24.32
CA LYS A 233 9.43 16.19 23.01
C LYS A 233 10.65 15.77 22.20
N VAL A 234 10.43 15.07 21.10
CA VAL A 234 11.46 14.42 20.30
C VAL A 234 11.59 15.17 18.99
N LEU A 235 12.81 15.63 18.70
CA LEU A 235 13.20 16.10 17.37
C LEU A 235 13.57 14.89 16.52
N TRP A 236 12.95 14.76 15.36
CA TRP A 236 13.22 13.69 14.41
C TRP A 236 14.17 14.17 13.32
N SER A 237 14.93 13.25 12.73
CA SER A 237 15.74 13.53 11.54
C SER A 237 14.84 14.05 10.42
N ASN A 238 15.33 15.02 9.65
CA ASN A 238 14.62 15.66 8.53
C ASN A 238 13.39 16.50 8.91
N HIS A 239 13.20 16.81 10.20
CA HIS A 239 12.12 17.66 10.69
C HIS A 239 12.68 18.91 11.38
N ASN A 240 11.94 20.02 11.29
CA ASN A 240 12.28 21.25 12.00
C ASN A 240 11.87 21.17 13.49
N ILE A 241 12.43 22.05 14.33
CA ILE A 241 12.12 22.13 15.78
C ILE A 241 10.61 22.32 16.04
N GLU A 242 9.92 22.99 15.12
CA GLU A 242 8.47 23.20 15.17
C GLU A 242 7.66 21.92 14.93
N GLU A 243 8.24 20.94 14.23
CA GLU A 243 7.61 19.66 13.88
C GLU A 243 7.92 18.53 14.89
N ALA A 244 8.66 18.85 15.96
CA ALA A 244 9.00 17.90 17.01
C ALA A 244 7.75 17.40 17.74
N THR A 245 7.67 16.08 17.98
CA THR A 245 6.48 15.42 18.52
C THR A 245 6.64 15.05 19.99
N TRP A 246 5.51 14.92 20.71
CA TRP A 246 5.50 14.46 22.09
C TRP A 246 5.27 12.95 22.14
N GLU A 247 6.28 12.19 22.60
CA GLU A 247 6.23 10.73 22.74
C GLU A 247 6.32 10.31 24.21
N THR A 248 5.82 9.12 24.53
CA THR A 248 5.97 8.55 25.89
C THR A 248 7.42 8.21 26.21
N GLU A 249 7.90 8.66 27.36
CA GLU A 249 9.28 8.42 27.81
C GLU A 249 9.63 6.92 27.85
N LYS A 250 8.68 6.08 28.29
CA LYS A 250 8.85 4.62 28.33
C LYS A 250 9.15 4.02 26.95
N ALA A 251 8.35 4.39 25.94
CA ALA A 251 8.52 3.89 24.58
C ALA A 251 9.84 4.38 23.94
N MET A 252 10.21 5.64 24.20
CA MET A 252 11.47 6.20 23.70
C MET A 252 12.69 5.55 24.37
N LYS A 253 12.60 5.20 25.66
CA LYS A 253 13.68 4.46 26.36
C LYS A 253 13.86 3.04 25.83
N GLU A 254 12.77 2.37 25.45
CA GLU A 254 12.82 1.03 24.86
C GLU A 254 13.42 1.03 23.44
N MET A 255 13.05 2.01 22.61
CA MET A 255 13.48 2.07 21.19
C MET A 255 14.79 2.82 20.98
N TYR A 256 15.02 3.90 21.73
CA TYR A 256 16.15 4.82 21.57
C TYR A 256 16.85 5.09 22.91
N PRO A 257 17.40 4.06 23.58
CA PRO A 257 18.00 4.20 24.91
C PRO A 257 19.19 5.18 24.92
N HIS A 258 19.90 5.32 23.80
CA HIS A 258 21.06 6.20 23.67
C HIS A 258 20.73 7.68 23.88
N LEU A 259 19.52 8.13 23.55
CA LEU A 259 19.08 9.52 23.76
C LEU A 259 18.91 9.90 25.24
N PHE A 260 18.83 8.91 26.12
CA PHE A 260 18.70 9.11 27.57
C PHE A 260 20.02 8.92 28.32
N LEU A 261 21.07 8.46 27.64
CA LEU A 261 22.40 8.26 28.22
C LEU A 261 23.26 9.53 28.18
N GLN A 262 22.97 10.47 27.27
CA GLN A 262 23.69 11.73 27.12
C GLN A 262 22.89 12.85 27.80
N GLY A 263 23.10 13.02 29.11
CA GLY A 263 22.43 14.03 29.90
C GLY A 263 22.82 15.45 29.50
N MET A 264 22.02 16.10 28.66
CA MET A 264 22.01 17.56 28.53
C MET A 264 20.57 18.07 28.53
N PHE A 265 19.97 18.10 29.72
CA PHE A 265 18.84 19.00 29.96
C PHE A 265 19.43 20.43 30.04
N LEU A 266 19.46 21.14 28.92
CA LEU A 266 19.61 22.60 28.94
C LEU A 266 18.28 23.18 29.42
N GLY A 267 18.11 23.25 30.74
CA GLY A 267 17.00 23.93 31.38
C GLY A 267 17.08 25.43 31.06
N PHE A 268 16.16 25.92 30.23
CA PHE A 268 15.81 27.34 30.25
C PHE A 268 14.98 27.57 31.51
N GLU A 269 15.64 27.95 32.60
CA GLU A 269 14.96 28.57 33.74
C GLU A 269 14.32 29.87 33.25
N GLY A 270 12.98 29.90 33.29
CA GLY A 270 12.21 31.10 33.03
C GLY A 270 12.54 32.16 34.06
N VAL A 271 13.12 33.26 33.57
CA VAL A 271 13.21 34.53 34.28
C VAL A 271 11.79 34.99 34.60
N THR A 272 11.41 34.96 35.87
CA THR A 272 10.23 35.65 36.37
C THR A 272 10.50 37.15 36.36
N PHE A 273 9.79 37.90 35.52
CA PHE A 273 9.67 39.34 35.67
C PHE A 273 8.53 39.67 36.63
N SER A 274 8.92 40.35 37.72
CA SER A 274 8.15 41.24 38.62
C SER A 274 6.95 40.69 39.37
#